data_AF-A0A535E888-F1
#
_entry.id   AF-A0A535E888-F1
#
_cell.length_a   1.000
_cell.length_b   1.000
_cell.length_c   1.000
_cell.angle_alpha   90.00
_cell.angle_beta   90.00
_cell.angle_gamma   90.00
#
_symmetry.space_group_name_H-M   'P 1'
#
loop_
_entity.id
_entity.type
_entity.pdbx_description
1 polymer ?
#
loop_
_entity_poly.entity_id
_entity_poly.type
_entity_poly.pdbx_seq_one_letter_code
_entity_poly.pdbx_strand_id
1 'polypeptide(L)'
;MTSWLDNLPSGRSNWSRGGAAREAPADPVRPVGRERKGESQRRAGPERTGPGRTRSRSGPPRPTSRLKVAEAKAVRRRPGRPRQEGPSPVYLERREEILARASEVFDVKGYDAGTLEDVAQAMGMRKAGLYHYVSSKSELLFLLFDRAWELGFQRMAGVEEIADPAERLAEVIRRHVSLIAERKSLFTVFLGRRPLFDEDGERAFLEKERRYVGIFARAVRDAAAAGLIPPVDPRLGAMALLGMTSWVYKWYDPATATAERIGDEFVRLVLGPRPAAG
;
A
#
# COMPACT_ATOMS: atom_id res chain seq x y z
N MET A 1 -13.71 8.70 4.23
CA MET A 1 -13.88 7.31 4.74
C MET A 1 -12.54 6.94 5.34
N THR A 2 -12.46 6.78 6.66
CA THR A 2 -11.20 6.51 7.37
C THR A 2 -10.65 5.13 6.98
N SER A 3 -9.32 5.02 6.79
CA SER A 3 -8.67 3.75 6.42
C SER A 3 -8.79 2.74 7.55
N TRP A 4 -8.91 1.45 7.24
CA TRP A 4 -8.86 0.43 8.29
C TRP A 4 -7.50 0.33 8.97
N LEU A 5 -6.43 0.76 8.29
CA LEU A 5 -5.08 0.84 8.87
C LEU A 5 -4.99 1.86 10.01
N ASP A 6 -5.85 2.89 10.00
CA ASP A 6 -5.85 3.92 11.06
C ASP A 6 -6.32 3.36 12.41
N ASN A 7 -7.01 2.22 12.43
CA ASN A 7 -7.57 1.61 13.64
C ASN A 7 -6.73 0.43 14.16
N LEU A 8 -5.60 0.10 13.52
CA LEU A 8 -4.73 -0.95 14.01
C LEU A 8 -3.91 -0.47 15.21
N PRO A 9 -3.83 -1.24 16.31
CA PRO A 9 -3.03 -0.85 17.46
C PRO A 9 -1.55 -0.71 17.07
N SER A 10 -0.99 0.49 17.25
CA SER A 10 0.43 0.75 17.08
C SER A 10 1.20 0.28 18.31
N GLY A 11 1.76 -0.94 18.27
CA GLY A 11 2.53 -1.43 19.41
C GLY A 11 3.23 -2.77 19.21
N ARG A 12 4.46 -2.87 19.68
CA ARG A 12 5.17 -4.15 19.86
C ARG A 12 4.45 -4.93 20.97
N SER A 13 3.77 -6.01 20.61
CA SER A 13 3.21 -6.95 21.57
C SER A 13 4.30 -7.97 21.92
N ASN A 14 4.60 -8.11 23.21
CA ASN A 14 5.81 -8.78 23.71
C ASN A 14 5.65 -10.31 23.84
N TRP A 15 4.97 -10.96 22.89
CA TRP A 15 4.56 -12.37 23.02
C TRP A 15 5.65 -13.38 22.66
N SER A 16 6.77 -12.95 22.08
CA SER A 16 7.89 -13.82 21.70
C SER A 16 8.99 -13.94 22.77
N ARG A 17 8.82 -13.36 23.97
CA ARG A 17 9.72 -13.61 25.12
C ARG A 17 8.97 -14.28 26.27
N GLY A 18 8.99 -15.62 26.25
CA GLY A 18 9.03 -16.56 27.38
C GLY A 18 8.19 -16.34 28.66
N GLY A 19 7.54 -17.41 29.10
CA GLY A 19 7.51 -17.79 30.51
C GLY A 19 6.30 -17.29 31.33
N ALA A 20 5.70 -18.24 32.04
CA ALA A 20 4.57 -18.09 32.96
C ALA A 20 4.60 -16.86 33.88
N ALA A 21 3.50 -16.12 33.96
CA ALA A 21 2.93 -15.49 35.17
C ALA A 21 1.61 -14.78 34.82
N ARG A 22 0.47 -15.34 35.27
CA ARG A 22 -0.37 -14.86 36.39
C ARG A 22 -1.25 -13.64 36.07
N GLU A 23 -2.55 -13.91 36.09
CA GLU A 23 -3.66 -12.97 36.02
C GLU A 23 -3.57 -11.90 37.13
N ALA A 24 -3.92 -10.66 36.77
CA ALA A 24 -4.33 -9.62 37.71
C ALA A 24 -5.59 -8.93 37.16
N PRO A 25 -6.59 -8.60 38.00
CA PRO A 25 -7.93 -8.23 37.56
C PRO A 25 -8.05 -6.74 37.17
N ALA A 26 -9.09 -6.46 36.39
CA ALA A 26 -9.47 -5.16 35.85
C ALA A 26 -10.07 -4.22 36.91
N ASP A 27 -9.83 -2.91 36.73
CA ASP A 27 -10.55 -1.85 37.44
C ASP A 27 -11.25 -0.90 36.45
N PRO A 28 -12.42 -0.33 36.78
CA PRO A 28 -13.38 0.20 35.82
C PRO A 28 -13.24 1.68 35.46
N VAL A 29 -13.70 1.97 34.23
CA VAL A 29 -13.83 3.27 33.56
C VAL A 29 -14.80 4.23 34.26
N ARG A 30 -14.49 5.54 34.26
CA ARG A 30 -15.45 6.63 34.53
C ARG A 30 -15.56 7.62 33.35
N PRO A 31 -16.70 8.33 33.19
CA PRO A 31 -17.21 8.74 31.88
C PRO A 31 -16.96 10.21 31.49
N VAL A 32 -17.20 10.45 30.20
CA VAL A 32 -17.12 11.69 29.40
C VAL A 32 -18.22 12.71 29.76
N GLY A 33 -17.83 13.99 29.85
CA GLY A 33 -18.72 15.16 29.98
C GLY A 33 -18.74 16.03 28.71
N ARG A 34 -19.94 16.51 28.37
CA ARG A 34 -20.35 17.22 27.14
C ARG A 34 -19.86 18.66 26.97
N GLU A 35 -19.73 19.02 25.69
CA GLU A 35 -19.88 20.30 24.96
C GLU A 35 -20.39 21.56 25.68
N ARG A 36 -19.87 22.74 25.25
CA ARG A 36 -20.68 23.76 24.55
C ARG A 36 -19.87 24.88 23.86
N LYS A 37 -20.53 25.39 22.81
CA LYS A 37 -20.22 26.39 21.78
C LYS A 37 -19.78 27.78 22.28
N GLY A 38 -19.01 28.47 21.42
CA GLY A 38 -18.88 29.92 21.40
C GLY A 38 -18.41 30.39 20.02
N GLU A 39 -19.35 30.84 19.18
CA GLU A 39 -19.12 31.38 17.84
C GLU A 39 -19.57 32.85 17.85
N SER A 40 -18.67 33.77 17.50
CA SER A 40 -18.97 35.22 17.40
C SER A 40 -18.41 35.83 16.12
N GLN A 41 -19.34 36.14 15.22
CA GLN A 41 -19.40 37.18 14.20
C GLN A 41 -18.27 38.25 14.17
N ARG A 42 -17.84 38.69 12.96
CA ARG A 42 -18.18 40.01 12.34
C ARG A 42 -17.28 40.42 11.15
N ARG A 43 -17.97 40.87 10.07
CA ARG A 43 -17.72 42.05 9.19
C ARG A 43 -16.49 42.04 8.25
N ALA A 44 -16.38 42.88 7.21
CA ALA A 44 -17.21 43.30 6.07
C ALA A 44 -16.38 44.35 5.27
N GLY A 45 -16.08 44.08 3.98
CA GLY A 45 -15.79 45.03 2.88
C GLY A 45 -14.49 45.89 2.90
N PRO A 46 -14.21 46.68 1.84
CA PRO A 46 -14.49 46.48 0.40
C PRO A 46 -13.32 46.88 -0.57
N GLU A 47 -13.52 46.53 -1.85
CA GLU A 47 -13.11 47.17 -3.14
C GLU A 47 -11.80 47.98 -3.33
N ARG A 48 -11.15 47.77 -4.49
CA ARG A 48 -10.85 48.86 -5.45
C ARG A 48 -10.38 48.41 -6.86
N THR A 49 -10.94 49.13 -7.83
CA THR A 49 -10.74 49.27 -9.29
C THR A 49 -9.28 49.55 -9.74
N GLY A 50 -8.84 49.09 -10.93
CA GLY A 50 -8.89 49.89 -12.17
C GLY A 50 -7.58 49.81 -13.01
N PRO A 51 -7.52 50.40 -14.23
CA PRO A 51 -7.28 49.66 -15.49
C PRO A 51 -6.03 50.07 -16.30
N GLY A 52 -5.73 49.41 -17.44
CA GLY A 52 -4.75 49.96 -18.39
C GLY A 52 -4.36 49.18 -19.66
N ARG A 53 -5.02 49.54 -20.78
CA ARG A 53 -4.47 49.77 -22.13
C ARG A 53 -3.93 48.63 -23.03
N THR A 54 -4.69 48.51 -24.13
CA THR A 54 -4.35 48.13 -25.51
C THR A 54 -3.09 48.78 -26.11
N ARG A 55 -2.41 48.08 -27.04
CA ARG A 55 -2.00 48.63 -28.34
C ARG A 55 -1.63 47.54 -29.36
N SER A 56 -1.84 47.88 -30.62
CA SER A 56 -1.86 47.08 -31.84
C SER A 56 -0.82 47.62 -32.84
N ARG A 57 -0.57 46.84 -33.92
CA ARG A 57 0.10 47.17 -35.20
C ARG A 57 1.64 47.03 -35.19
N SER A 58 2.36 46.55 -36.22
CA SER A 58 2.15 46.48 -37.69
C SER A 58 3.21 45.56 -38.36
N GLY A 59 2.94 45.05 -39.59
CA GLY A 59 3.86 44.25 -40.45
C GLY A 59 5.05 45.02 -41.07
N PRO A 60 5.73 44.58 -42.17
CA PRO A 60 5.31 43.64 -43.25
C PRO A 60 6.34 42.52 -43.61
N PRO A 61 6.01 41.53 -44.48
CA PRO A 61 7.01 40.64 -45.07
C PRO A 61 7.55 41.16 -46.41
N ARG A 62 8.82 40.89 -46.71
CA ARG A 62 9.51 41.19 -47.98
C ARG A 62 9.76 39.91 -48.81
N PRO A 63 9.95 40.04 -50.14
CA PRO A 63 9.65 38.99 -51.13
C PRO A 63 10.75 37.93 -51.27
N THR A 64 10.30 36.72 -51.59
CA THR A 64 11.09 35.52 -51.85
C THR A 64 11.86 35.61 -53.16
N SER A 65 13.18 35.68 -53.10
CA SER A 65 14.07 35.41 -54.24
C SER A 65 14.18 33.91 -54.45
N ARG A 66 13.72 33.43 -55.61
CA ARG A 66 13.97 32.08 -56.13
C ARG A 66 15.48 31.84 -56.27
N LEU A 67 16.03 31.00 -55.40
CA LEU A 67 17.34 30.37 -55.59
C LEU A 67 17.14 28.86 -55.76
N LYS A 68 17.84 28.34 -56.77
CA LYS A 68 17.77 26.99 -57.30
C LYS A 68 18.08 25.96 -56.20
N VAL A 69 17.20 25.00 -56.00
CA VAL A 69 17.43 23.85 -55.12
C VAL A 69 18.43 22.93 -55.83
N ALA A 70 19.68 22.96 -55.38
CA ALA A 70 20.62 21.88 -55.63
C ALA A 70 20.21 20.70 -54.74
N GLU A 71 20.03 19.52 -55.32
CA GLU A 71 19.78 18.26 -54.60
C GLU A 71 20.93 17.95 -53.64
N ALA A 72 20.76 18.33 -52.37
CA ALA A 72 21.57 17.82 -51.29
C ALA A 72 21.13 16.37 -51.01
N LYS A 73 22.01 15.40 -51.31
CA LYS A 73 21.88 14.00 -50.88
C LYS A 73 21.60 13.97 -49.38
N ALA A 74 20.36 13.61 -49.02
CA ALA A 74 19.95 13.42 -47.64
C ALA A 74 20.79 12.30 -47.02
N VAL A 75 21.71 12.67 -46.13
CA VAL A 75 22.34 11.72 -45.21
C VAL A 75 21.21 11.11 -44.38
N ARG A 76 20.85 9.85 -44.67
CA ARG A 76 19.91 9.08 -43.84
C ARG A 76 20.49 9.02 -42.44
N ARG A 77 19.99 9.88 -41.54
CA ARG A 77 20.27 9.76 -40.10
C ARG A 77 19.78 8.39 -39.67
N ARG A 78 20.70 7.57 -39.15
CA ARG A 78 20.34 6.26 -38.56
C ARG A 78 19.21 6.50 -37.55
N PRO A 79 18.11 5.72 -37.55
CA PRO A 79 17.10 5.82 -36.53
C PRO A 79 17.79 5.70 -35.16
N GLY A 80 17.66 6.74 -34.32
CA GLY A 80 18.16 6.67 -32.96
C GLY A 80 17.53 5.49 -32.25
N ARG A 81 18.29 4.81 -31.38
CA ARG A 81 17.77 3.72 -30.54
C ARG A 81 16.45 4.19 -29.91
N PRO A 82 15.37 3.37 -29.96
CA PRO A 82 14.09 3.78 -29.38
C PRO A 82 14.33 4.25 -27.95
N ARG A 83 13.80 5.44 -27.63
CA ARG A 83 13.89 6.00 -26.29
C ARG A 83 13.23 4.98 -25.36
N GLN A 84 13.97 4.40 -24.41
CA GLN A 84 13.34 3.54 -23.41
C GLN A 84 12.33 4.40 -22.64
N GLU A 85 11.04 4.10 -22.80
CA GLU A 85 9.95 4.71 -22.05
C GLU A 85 9.88 4.02 -20.69
N GLY A 86 10.70 4.48 -19.74
CA GLY A 86 10.66 4.03 -18.36
C GLY A 86 12.02 3.67 -17.77
N PRO A 87 12.07 3.38 -16.45
CA PRO A 87 13.28 2.96 -15.79
C PRO A 87 13.81 1.65 -16.38
N SER A 88 15.14 1.49 -16.42
CA SER A 88 15.75 0.25 -16.90
C SER A 88 15.41 -0.94 -15.98
N PRO A 89 15.40 -2.19 -16.49
CA PRO A 89 15.19 -3.37 -15.65
C PRO A 89 16.14 -3.44 -14.45
N VAL A 90 17.41 -3.10 -14.67
CA VAL A 90 18.44 -3.03 -13.62
C VAL A 90 18.08 -2.01 -12.53
N TYR A 91 17.49 -0.87 -12.90
CA TYR A 91 17.02 0.11 -11.93
C TYR A 91 15.87 -0.44 -11.08
N LEU A 92 14.92 -1.14 -11.70
CA LEU A 92 13.77 -1.72 -11.00
C LEU A 92 14.19 -2.84 -10.04
N GLU A 93 15.08 -3.74 -10.47
CA GLU A 93 15.67 -4.78 -9.62
C GLU A 93 16.39 -4.17 -8.42
N ARG A 94 17.22 -3.14 -8.66
CA ARG A 94 17.94 -2.47 -7.58
C ARG A 94 17.01 -1.73 -6.61
N ARG A 95 15.95 -1.13 -7.13
CA ARG A 95 14.90 -0.49 -6.32
C ARG A 95 14.19 -1.53 -5.45
N GLU A 96 13.90 -2.71 -5.98
CA GLU A 96 13.28 -3.80 -5.22
C GLU A 96 14.20 -4.28 -4.08
N GLU A 97 15.49 -4.45 -4.32
CA GLU A 97 16.46 -4.78 -3.27
C GLU A 97 16.47 -3.72 -2.16
N ILE A 98 16.45 -2.42 -2.54
CA ILE A 98 16.41 -1.31 -1.59
C ILE A 98 15.14 -1.38 -0.73
N LEU A 99 13.97 -1.64 -1.33
CA LEU A 99 12.72 -1.75 -0.58
C LEU A 99 12.74 -2.96 0.37
N ALA A 100 13.26 -4.10 -0.07
CA ALA A 100 13.42 -5.28 0.78
C ALA A 100 14.30 -4.96 2.00
N ARG A 101 15.51 -4.43 1.79
CA ARG A 101 16.43 -4.07 2.89
C ARG A 101 15.90 -2.96 3.77
N ALA A 102 15.22 -1.96 3.20
CA ALA A 102 14.58 -0.91 3.98
C ALA A 102 13.52 -1.48 4.92
N SER A 103 12.71 -2.43 4.46
CA SER A 103 11.69 -3.07 5.29
C SER A 103 12.31 -3.82 6.47
N GLU A 104 13.42 -4.54 6.28
CA GLU A 104 14.16 -5.22 7.35
C GLU A 104 14.73 -4.23 8.37
N VAL A 105 15.36 -3.14 7.90
CA VAL A 105 15.91 -2.10 8.78
C VAL A 105 14.82 -1.48 9.64
N PHE A 106 13.67 -1.15 9.05
CA PHE A 106 12.56 -0.51 9.77
C PHE A 106 11.77 -1.48 10.65
N ASP A 107 11.71 -2.77 10.31
CA ASP A 107 11.15 -3.83 11.17
C ASP A 107 11.98 -3.96 12.46
N VAL A 108 13.31 -4.02 12.35
CA VAL A 108 14.21 -4.17 13.51
C VAL A 108 14.33 -2.89 14.34
N LYS A 109 14.64 -1.76 13.70
CA LYS A 109 14.90 -0.49 14.42
C LYS A 109 13.62 0.26 14.77
N GLY A 110 12.52 -0.06 14.11
CA GLY A 110 11.33 0.79 14.06
C GLY A 110 11.51 1.91 13.04
N TYR A 111 10.40 2.35 12.45
CA TYR A 111 10.45 3.40 11.43
C TYR A 111 11.05 4.70 11.96
N ASP A 112 10.72 5.18 13.16
CA ASP A 112 11.25 6.45 13.68
C ASP A 112 12.77 6.47 13.81
N ALA A 113 13.35 5.42 14.41
CA ALA A 113 14.78 5.34 14.66
C ALA A 113 15.62 4.93 13.44
N GLY A 114 15.06 4.16 12.51
CA GLY A 114 15.78 3.77 11.28
C GLY A 114 16.03 4.95 10.35
N THR A 115 17.19 5.01 9.71
CA THR A 115 17.60 6.11 8.83
C THR A 115 17.91 5.65 7.41
N LEU A 116 17.96 6.57 6.46
CA LEU A 116 18.46 6.27 5.10
C LEU A 116 19.94 5.85 5.12
N GLU A 117 20.71 6.26 6.13
CA GLU A 117 22.09 5.80 6.31
C GLU A 117 22.12 4.31 6.66
N ASP A 118 21.26 3.87 7.57
CA ASP A 118 21.15 2.46 7.94
C ASP A 118 20.79 1.58 6.74
N VAL A 119 19.88 2.07 5.88
CA VAL A 119 19.50 1.36 4.64
C VAL A 119 20.67 1.32 3.66
N ALA A 120 21.38 2.43 3.46
CA ALA A 120 22.55 2.46 2.59
C ALA A 120 23.66 1.51 3.07
N GLN A 121 23.91 1.49 4.38
CA GLN A 121 24.86 0.57 5.01
C GLN A 121 24.44 -0.89 4.83
N ALA A 122 23.17 -1.22 5.07
CA ALA A 122 22.63 -2.57 4.87
C ALA A 122 22.71 -3.03 3.40
N MET A 123 22.61 -2.08 2.46
CA MET A 123 22.78 -2.31 1.02
C MET A 123 24.24 -2.35 0.56
N GLY A 124 25.22 -2.11 1.46
CA GLY A 124 26.63 -2.03 1.10
C GLY A 124 26.95 -0.90 0.11
N MET A 125 26.19 0.20 0.14
CA MET A 125 26.36 1.33 -0.76
C MET A 125 26.53 2.65 -0.01
N ARG A 126 27.03 3.67 -0.72
CA ARG A 126 27.11 5.03 -0.18
C ARG A 126 25.72 5.66 -0.16
N LYS A 127 25.43 6.48 0.85
CA LYS A 127 24.18 7.26 0.97
C LYS A 127 23.83 8.04 -0.30
N ALA A 128 24.81 8.67 -0.94
CA ALA A 128 24.61 9.39 -2.20
C ALA A 128 24.04 8.50 -3.32
N GLY A 129 24.42 7.21 -3.34
CA GLY A 129 23.86 6.23 -4.28
C GLY A 129 22.43 5.85 -3.96
N LEU A 130 22.03 5.82 -2.69
CA LEU A 130 20.65 5.58 -2.28
C LEU A 130 19.72 6.73 -2.69
N TYR A 131 20.22 7.97 -2.63
CA TYR A 131 19.46 9.16 -3.05
C TYR A 131 19.07 9.17 -4.54
N HIS A 132 19.70 8.33 -5.36
CA HIS A 132 19.30 8.12 -6.76
C HIS A 132 17.95 7.36 -6.88
N TYR A 133 17.55 6.64 -5.84
CA TYR A 133 16.32 5.83 -5.82
C TYR A 133 15.23 6.44 -4.94
N VAL A 134 15.63 7.16 -3.88
CA VAL A 134 14.70 7.79 -2.93
C VAL A 134 15.22 9.16 -2.48
N SER A 135 14.41 10.19 -2.61
CA SER A 135 14.73 11.56 -2.19
C SER A 135 14.61 11.76 -0.68
N SER A 136 13.77 10.97 0.01
CA SER A 136 13.54 11.10 1.44
C SER A 136 13.10 9.80 2.10
N LYS A 137 13.18 9.75 3.44
CA LYS A 137 12.67 8.62 4.23
C LYS A 137 11.14 8.48 4.12
N SER A 138 10.42 9.59 4.03
CA SER A 138 8.97 9.60 3.79
C SER A 138 8.64 9.06 2.40
N GLU A 139 9.40 9.42 1.37
CA GLU A 139 9.27 8.81 0.03
C GLU A 139 9.50 7.31 0.09
N LEU A 140 10.57 6.86 0.74
CA LEU A 140 10.83 5.44 0.91
C LEU A 140 9.66 4.71 1.59
N LEU A 141 9.02 5.32 2.60
CA LEU A 141 7.82 4.75 3.23
C LEU A 141 6.65 4.64 2.25
N PHE A 142 6.40 5.68 1.44
CA PHE A 142 5.38 5.61 0.39
C PHE A 142 5.64 4.48 -0.60
N LEU A 143 6.90 4.31 -1.03
CA LEU A 143 7.27 3.24 -1.96
C LEU A 143 7.07 1.86 -1.34
N LEU A 144 7.34 1.68 -0.05
CA LEU A 144 7.04 0.43 0.67
C LEU A 144 5.53 0.16 0.69
N PHE A 145 4.70 1.17 0.92
CA PHE A 145 3.24 1.05 0.89
C PHE A 145 2.72 0.68 -0.50
N ASP A 146 3.21 1.36 -1.52
CA ASP A 146 2.86 1.07 -2.91
C ASP A 146 3.25 -0.38 -3.27
N ARG A 147 4.44 -0.80 -2.86
CA ARG A 147 4.93 -2.15 -3.08
C ARG A 147 4.10 -3.22 -2.35
N ALA A 148 3.68 -2.95 -1.12
CA ALA A 148 2.81 -3.84 -0.37
C ALA A 148 1.47 -4.05 -1.08
N TRP A 149 0.87 -2.99 -1.63
CA TRP A 149 -0.34 -3.09 -2.44
C TRP A 149 -0.11 -3.87 -3.73
N GLU A 150 0.98 -3.60 -4.45
CA GLU A 150 1.31 -4.30 -5.68
C GLU A 150 1.47 -5.81 -5.45
N LEU A 151 2.25 -6.20 -4.43
CA LEU A 151 2.41 -7.60 -4.04
C LEU A 151 1.08 -8.22 -3.60
N GLY A 152 0.24 -7.45 -2.91
CA GLY A 152 -1.13 -7.83 -2.57
C GLY A 152 -1.95 -8.19 -3.82
N PHE A 153 -2.02 -7.28 -4.79
CA PHE A 153 -2.79 -7.50 -6.01
C PHE A 153 -2.21 -8.64 -6.86
N GLN A 154 -0.89 -8.74 -6.98
CA GLN A 154 -0.22 -9.85 -7.66
C GLN A 154 -0.57 -11.19 -7.02
N ARG A 155 -0.55 -11.25 -5.68
CA ARG A 155 -0.91 -12.47 -4.94
C ARG A 155 -2.37 -12.88 -5.14
N MET A 156 -3.27 -11.90 -5.27
CA MET A 156 -4.71 -12.13 -5.45
C MET A 156 -5.14 -12.31 -6.91
N ALA A 157 -4.21 -12.24 -7.87
CA ALA A 157 -4.53 -12.47 -9.28
C ALA A 157 -5.10 -13.89 -9.49
N GLY A 158 -6.14 -14.01 -10.31
CA GLY A 158 -6.75 -15.30 -10.64
C GLY A 158 -7.75 -15.84 -9.59
N VAL A 159 -7.95 -15.13 -8.47
CA VAL A 159 -8.85 -15.61 -7.41
C VAL A 159 -10.33 -15.49 -7.81
N GLU A 160 -10.71 -14.44 -8.53
CA GLU A 160 -12.12 -14.20 -8.88
C GLU A 160 -12.63 -15.22 -9.91
N GLU A 161 -11.70 -15.81 -10.66
CA GLU A 161 -11.90 -16.81 -11.69
C GLU A 161 -12.13 -18.21 -11.12
N ILE A 162 -11.82 -18.45 -9.83
CA ILE A 162 -12.12 -19.72 -9.14
C ILE A 162 -13.63 -19.86 -9.05
N ALA A 163 -14.22 -20.91 -9.64
CA ALA A 163 -15.67 -21.07 -9.72
C ALA A 163 -16.34 -21.42 -8.37
N ASP A 164 -15.77 -22.37 -7.64
CA ASP A 164 -16.29 -22.84 -6.34
C ASP A 164 -16.15 -21.74 -5.27
N PRO A 165 -17.25 -21.25 -4.66
CA PRO A 165 -17.19 -20.26 -3.59
C PRO A 165 -16.39 -20.71 -2.36
N ALA A 166 -16.41 -22.01 -2.03
CA ALA A 166 -15.66 -22.55 -0.90
C ALA A 166 -14.15 -22.44 -1.18
N GLU A 167 -13.72 -22.83 -2.38
CA GLU A 167 -12.32 -22.74 -2.76
C GLU A 167 -11.87 -21.30 -2.99
N ARG A 168 -12.73 -20.43 -3.53
CA ARG A 168 -12.44 -18.99 -3.68
C ARG A 168 -12.14 -18.35 -2.33
N LEU A 169 -13.00 -18.58 -1.32
CA LEU A 169 -12.79 -18.06 0.03
C LEU A 169 -11.53 -18.66 0.67
N ALA A 170 -11.32 -19.96 0.51
CA ALA A 170 -10.12 -20.62 1.02
C ALA A 170 -8.83 -20.02 0.43
N GLU A 171 -8.80 -19.81 -0.88
CA GLU A 171 -7.65 -19.23 -1.58
C GLU A 171 -7.38 -17.78 -1.19
N VAL A 172 -8.41 -16.95 -0.99
CA VAL A 172 -8.22 -15.58 -0.44
C VAL A 172 -7.49 -15.64 0.91
N ILE A 173 -7.91 -16.53 1.81
CA ILE A 173 -7.33 -16.67 3.15
C ILE A 173 -5.88 -17.17 3.05
N ARG A 174 -5.65 -18.31 2.40
CA ARG A 174 -4.32 -18.92 2.28
C ARG A 174 -3.33 -17.96 1.63
N ARG A 175 -3.71 -17.35 0.51
CA ARG A 175 -2.82 -16.45 -0.25
C ARG A 175 -2.46 -15.20 0.55
N HIS A 176 -3.40 -14.66 1.34
CA HIS A 176 -3.08 -13.51 2.19
C HIS A 176 -2.15 -13.92 3.34
N VAL A 177 -2.42 -15.02 4.04
CA VAL A 177 -1.55 -15.53 5.09
C VAL A 177 -0.12 -15.75 4.58
N SER A 178 0.03 -16.42 3.43
CA SER A 178 1.33 -16.66 2.81
C SER A 178 2.04 -15.36 2.44
N LEU A 179 1.34 -14.37 1.88
CA LEU A 179 1.92 -13.06 1.58
C LEU A 179 2.45 -12.36 2.83
N ILE A 180 1.65 -12.32 3.91
CA ILE A 180 2.04 -11.69 5.16
C ILE A 180 3.26 -12.40 5.76
N ALA A 181 3.27 -13.73 5.77
CA ALA A 181 4.38 -14.53 6.29
C ALA A 181 5.67 -14.36 5.48
N GLU A 182 5.59 -14.44 4.14
CA GLU A 182 6.73 -14.31 3.22
C GLU A 182 7.31 -12.90 3.14
N ARG A 183 6.52 -11.87 3.50
CA ARG A 183 6.92 -10.45 3.46
C ARG A 183 6.74 -9.79 4.83
N LYS A 184 7.02 -10.55 5.90
CA LYS A 184 6.80 -10.12 7.29
C LYS A 184 7.34 -8.73 7.59
N SER A 185 8.60 -8.43 7.27
CA SER A 185 9.20 -7.12 7.56
C SER A 185 8.50 -5.97 6.83
N LEU A 186 8.11 -6.18 5.56
CA LEU A 186 7.31 -5.20 4.81
C LEU A 186 5.96 -4.96 5.49
N PHE A 187 5.26 -6.01 5.89
CA PHE A 187 3.96 -5.89 6.54
C PHE A 187 4.05 -5.39 7.99
N THR A 188 5.16 -5.58 8.70
CA THR A 188 5.42 -4.89 9.97
C THR A 188 5.43 -3.37 9.78
N VAL A 189 6.09 -2.89 8.73
CA VAL A 189 6.15 -1.45 8.44
C VAL A 189 4.78 -0.95 7.96
N PHE A 190 4.17 -1.65 7.01
CA PHE A 190 2.88 -1.29 6.42
C PHE A 190 1.74 -1.22 7.44
N LEU A 191 1.63 -2.22 8.32
CA LEU A 191 0.59 -2.28 9.35
C LEU A 191 0.96 -1.49 10.61
N GLY A 192 2.23 -1.11 10.77
CA GLY A 192 2.74 -0.40 11.94
C GLY A 192 2.69 1.12 11.84
N ARG A 193 2.78 1.69 10.63
CA ARG A 193 2.76 3.14 10.44
C ARG A 193 2.28 3.56 9.05
N ARG A 194 1.17 4.29 9.00
CA ARG A 194 0.70 4.95 7.78
C ARG A 194 1.52 6.21 7.46
N PRO A 195 1.91 6.44 6.18
CA PRO A 195 2.48 7.70 5.73
C PRO A 195 1.48 8.86 5.86
N LEU A 196 2.01 10.08 5.88
CA LEU A 196 1.21 11.28 5.69
C LEU A 196 1.14 11.58 4.19
N PHE A 197 0.01 11.28 3.54
CA PHE A 197 -0.21 11.57 2.13
C PHE A 197 -0.70 13.00 1.92
N ASP A 198 -0.43 13.55 0.73
CA ASP A 198 -1.20 14.69 0.20
C ASP A 198 -2.60 14.22 -0.27
N GLU A 199 -3.45 15.13 -0.74
CA GLU A 199 -4.84 14.80 -1.10
C GLU A 199 -4.93 13.75 -2.22
N ASP A 200 -4.05 13.84 -3.21
CA ASP A 200 -4.03 12.91 -4.34
C ASP A 200 -3.46 11.55 -3.95
N GLY A 201 -2.40 11.53 -3.13
CA GLY A 201 -1.84 10.32 -2.55
C GLY A 201 -2.83 9.59 -1.65
N GLU A 202 -3.58 10.33 -0.82
CA GLU A 202 -4.61 9.77 0.06
C GLU A 202 -5.74 9.14 -0.78
N ARG A 203 -6.16 9.81 -1.84
CA ARG A 203 -7.18 9.29 -2.76
C ARG A 203 -6.73 7.99 -3.42
N ALA A 204 -5.51 7.95 -3.95
CA ALA A 204 -4.93 6.77 -4.58
C ALA A 204 -4.74 5.62 -3.59
N PHE A 205 -4.31 5.92 -2.36
CA PHE A 205 -4.19 4.94 -1.28
C PHE A 205 -5.55 4.32 -0.94
N LEU A 206 -6.57 5.16 -0.67
CA LEU A 206 -7.91 4.68 -0.32
C LEU A 206 -8.56 3.91 -1.48
N GLU A 207 -8.23 4.22 -2.73
CA GLU A 207 -8.68 3.45 -3.89
C GLU A 207 -8.10 2.04 -3.89
N LYS A 208 -6.78 1.90 -3.68
CA LYS A 208 -6.12 0.59 -3.56
C LYS A 208 -6.69 -0.20 -2.40
N GLU A 209 -6.88 0.43 -1.25
CA GLU A 209 -7.51 -0.18 -0.08
C GLU A 209 -8.92 -0.70 -0.38
N ARG A 210 -9.78 0.15 -0.96
CA ARG A 210 -11.15 -0.25 -1.35
C ARG A 210 -11.14 -1.42 -2.32
N ARG A 211 -10.26 -1.40 -3.32
CA ARG A 211 -10.14 -2.48 -4.31
C ARG A 211 -9.71 -3.78 -3.62
N TYR A 212 -8.72 -3.72 -2.73
CA TYR A 212 -8.21 -4.89 -2.03
C TYR A 212 -9.24 -5.48 -1.08
N VAL A 213 -9.88 -4.66 -0.25
CA VAL A 213 -11.00 -5.08 0.62
C VAL A 213 -12.15 -5.67 -0.21
N GLY A 214 -12.40 -5.12 -1.40
CA GLY A 214 -13.42 -5.62 -2.33
C GLY A 214 -13.21 -7.07 -2.77
N ILE A 215 -11.96 -7.54 -2.91
CA ILE A 215 -11.65 -8.94 -3.25
C ILE A 215 -12.15 -9.86 -2.13
N PHE A 216 -11.83 -9.53 -0.88
CA PHE A 216 -12.28 -10.28 0.30
C PHE A 216 -13.80 -10.24 0.43
N ALA A 217 -14.41 -9.06 0.27
CA ALA A 217 -15.85 -8.89 0.41
C ALA A 217 -16.63 -9.71 -0.63
N ARG A 218 -16.13 -9.82 -1.87
CA ARG A 218 -16.75 -10.69 -2.88
C ARG A 218 -16.69 -12.16 -2.47
N ALA A 219 -15.53 -12.66 -2.02
CA ALA A 219 -15.41 -14.04 -1.57
C ALA A 219 -16.31 -14.36 -0.37
N VAL A 220 -16.40 -13.45 0.61
CA VAL A 220 -17.31 -13.58 1.76
C VAL A 220 -18.77 -13.62 1.32
N ARG A 221 -19.18 -12.68 0.45
CA ARG A 221 -20.55 -12.63 -0.08
C ARG A 221 -20.92 -13.95 -0.76
N ASP A 222 -20.05 -14.46 -1.61
CA ASP A 222 -20.33 -15.66 -2.41
C ASP A 222 -20.41 -16.91 -1.52
N ALA A 223 -19.54 -17.02 -0.51
CA ALA A 223 -19.59 -18.10 0.46
C ALA A 223 -20.84 -18.05 1.35
N ALA A 224 -21.23 -16.85 1.81
CA ALA A 224 -22.44 -16.67 2.61
C ALA A 224 -23.71 -16.98 1.79
N ALA A 225 -23.76 -16.56 0.52
CA ALA A 225 -24.86 -16.87 -0.38
C ALA A 225 -24.99 -18.37 -0.67
N ALA A 226 -23.88 -19.10 -0.67
CA ALA A 226 -23.85 -20.56 -0.80
C ALA A 226 -24.13 -21.31 0.52
N GLY A 227 -24.37 -20.60 1.63
CA GLY A 227 -24.60 -21.22 2.95
C GLY A 227 -23.36 -21.87 3.56
N LEU A 228 -22.17 -21.59 3.03
CA LEU A 228 -20.90 -22.16 3.51
C LEU A 228 -20.40 -21.49 4.79
N ILE A 229 -20.80 -20.24 5.01
CA ILE A 229 -20.57 -19.48 6.23
C ILE A 229 -21.89 -18.84 6.68
N PRO A 230 -22.04 -18.49 7.98
CA PRO A 230 -23.22 -17.76 8.44
C PRO A 230 -23.45 -16.46 7.67
N PRO A 231 -24.71 -16.01 7.53
CA PRO A 231 -25.02 -14.71 6.94
C PRO A 231 -24.28 -13.59 7.68
N VAL A 232 -23.53 -12.79 6.92
CA VAL A 232 -22.73 -11.68 7.45
C VAL A 232 -22.71 -10.55 6.41
N ASP A 233 -22.64 -9.30 6.87
CA ASP A 233 -22.33 -8.19 5.97
C ASP A 233 -20.98 -8.45 5.28
N PRO A 234 -20.91 -8.48 3.94
CA PRO A 234 -19.69 -8.87 3.24
C PRO A 234 -18.48 -8.01 3.57
N ARG A 235 -18.70 -6.72 3.86
CA ARG A 235 -17.62 -5.80 4.21
C ARG A 235 -17.12 -6.05 5.63
N LEU A 236 -18.01 -6.30 6.59
CA LEU A 236 -17.62 -6.69 7.95
C LEU A 236 -16.89 -8.04 7.97
N GLY A 237 -17.37 -9.02 7.20
CA GLY A 237 -16.68 -10.31 7.05
C GLY A 237 -15.29 -10.14 6.43
N ALA A 238 -15.16 -9.31 5.38
CA ALA A 238 -13.86 -8.99 4.79
C ALA A 238 -12.90 -8.35 5.79
N MET A 239 -13.40 -7.40 6.61
CA MET A 239 -12.61 -6.76 7.66
C MET A 239 -12.16 -7.76 8.73
N ALA A 240 -13.02 -8.71 9.11
CA ALA A 240 -12.67 -9.78 10.05
C ALA A 240 -11.58 -10.70 9.49
N LEU A 241 -11.70 -11.09 8.21
CA LEU A 241 -10.69 -11.91 7.53
C LEU A 241 -9.36 -11.17 7.40
N LEU A 242 -9.37 -9.91 6.96
CA LEU A 242 -8.16 -9.08 6.91
C LEU A 242 -7.54 -8.94 8.30
N GLY A 243 -8.35 -8.69 9.34
CA GLY A 243 -7.88 -8.63 10.72
C GLY A 243 -7.16 -9.91 11.15
N MET A 244 -7.80 -11.08 11.01
CA MET A 244 -7.19 -12.35 11.45
C MET A 244 -5.94 -12.70 10.64
N THR A 245 -5.98 -12.53 9.32
CA THR A 245 -4.91 -12.95 8.40
C THR A 245 -3.74 -11.97 8.41
N SER A 246 -4.00 -10.66 8.50
CA SER A 246 -2.94 -9.66 8.61
C SER A 246 -2.20 -9.77 9.92
N TRP A 247 -2.86 -10.10 11.05
CA TRP A 247 -2.23 -10.19 12.37
C TRP A 247 -1.10 -11.24 12.47
N VAL A 248 -1.05 -12.18 11.51
CA VAL A 248 0.03 -13.16 11.36
C VAL A 248 1.42 -12.52 11.41
N TYR A 249 1.60 -11.29 10.90
CA TYR A 249 2.90 -10.59 10.93
C TYR A 249 3.50 -10.45 12.34
N LYS A 250 2.66 -10.41 13.39
CA LYS A 250 3.12 -10.22 14.78
C LYS A 250 3.72 -11.48 15.38
N TRP A 251 3.15 -12.64 15.05
CA TRP A 251 3.42 -13.88 15.78
C TRP A 251 3.95 -15.01 14.89
N TYR A 252 3.97 -14.82 13.56
CA TYR A 252 4.53 -15.82 12.64
C TYR A 252 5.99 -16.12 12.96
N ASP A 253 6.26 -17.40 13.17
CA ASP A 253 7.57 -17.99 13.31
C ASP A 253 7.65 -19.29 12.48
N PRO A 254 8.45 -19.32 11.39
CA PRO A 254 8.57 -20.49 10.54
C PRO A 254 9.11 -21.73 11.26
N ALA A 255 9.75 -21.58 12.44
CA ALA A 255 10.19 -22.71 13.25
C ALA A 255 9.02 -23.46 13.92
N THR A 256 7.86 -22.81 14.08
CA THR A 256 6.69 -23.37 14.78
C THR A 256 5.60 -23.87 13.84
N ALA A 257 5.33 -23.14 12.75
CA ALA A 257 4.35 -23.52 11.74
C ALA A 257 4.66 -22.87 10.40
N THR A 258 4.41 -23.60 9.30
CA THR A 258 4.48 -23.04 7.95
C THR A 258 3.28 -22.11 7.69
N ALA A 259 3.47 -21.13 6.81
CA ALA A 259 2.38 -20.23 6.40
C ALA A 259 1.20 -20.99 5.77
N GLU A 260 1.49 -22.05 5.00
CA GLU A 260 0.49 -22.95 4.42
C GLU A 260 -0.37 -23.61 5.50
N ARG A 261 0.26 -24.21 6.52
CA ARG A 261 -0.46 -24.81 7.65
C ARG A 261 -1.33 -23.80 8.37
N ILE A 262 -0.83 -22.59 8.62
CA ILE A 262 -1.61 -21.52 9.26
C ILE A 262 -2.82 -21.14 8.39
N GLY A 263 -2.61 -21.01 7.08
CA GLY A 263 -3.66 -20.74 6.10
C GLY A 263 -4.76 -21.79 6.16
N ASP A 264 -4.40 -23.08 6.14
CA ASP A 264 -5.36 -24.18 6.23
C ASP A 264 -6.14 -24.22 7.55
N GLU A 265 -5.49 -23.92 8.67
CA GLU A 265 -6.18 -23.80 9.96
C GLU A 265 -7.18 -22.64 9.96
N PHE A 266 -6.84 -21.49 9.37
CA PHE A 266 -7.76 -20.36 9.25
C PHE A 266 -8.93 -20.67 8.30
N VAL A 267 -8.66 -21.38 7.21
CA VAL A 267 -9.72 -21.87 6.31
C VAL A 267 -10.67 -22.81 7.07
N ARG A 268 -10.14 -23.77 7.85
CA ARG A 268 -10.94 -24.68 8.66
C ARG A 268 -11.77 -23.95 9.72
N LEU A 269 -11.21 -22.91 10.34
CA LEU A 269 -11.93 -22.08 11.31
C LEU A 269 -13.12 -21.36 10.67
N VAL A 270 -12.96 -20.86 9.44
CA VAL A 270 -13.97 -20.05 8.75
C VAL A 270 -15.03 -20.89 8.05
N LEU A 271 -14.62 -21.91 7.28
CA LEU A 271 -15.53 -22.77 6.50
C LEU A 271 -16.04 -23.99 7.28
N GLY A 272 -15.48 -24.25 8.46
CA GLY A 272 -15.77 -25.47 9.22
C GLY A 272 -15.23 -26.74 8.56
N PRO A 273 -15.58 -27.92 9.11
CA PRO A 273 -15.26 -29.19 8.47
C PRO A 273 -16.05 -29.31 7.15
N ARG A 274 -15.35 -29.43 6.02
CA ARG A 274 -16.01 -29.81 4.76
C ARG A 274 -16.60 -31.21 4.94
N PRO A 275 -17.87 -31.46 4.59
CA PRO A 275 -18.39 -32.82 4.59
C PRO A 275 -17.53 -33.67 3.65
N ALA A 276 -17.19 -34.89 4.06
CA ALA A 276 -16.47 -35.82 3.20
C ALA A 276 -17.27 -35.96 1.88
N ALA A 277 -16.60 -35.78 0.75
CA ALA A 277 -17.19 -36.07 -0.55
C ALA A 277 -17.63 -37.54 -0.54
N GLY A 278 -18.95 -37.77 -0.49
CA GLY A 278 -19.56 -39.09 -0.58
C GLY A 278 -19.65 -39.58 -2.01
#